data_AF-A0A2N2LEA7-F1
#
_entry.id   AF-A0A2N2LEA7-F1
#
_cell.length_a   1.000
_cell.length_b   1.000
_cell.length_c   1.000
_cell.angle_alpha   90.00
_cell.angle_beta   90.00
_cell.angle_gamma   90.00
#
_symmetry.space_group_name_H-M   'P 1'
#
loop_
_entity.id
_entity.type
_entity.pdbx_description
1 polymer ?
#
loop_
_entity_poly.entity_id
_entity_poly.type
_entity_poly.pdbx_seq_one_letter_code
_entity_poly.pdbx_strand_id
1 'polypeptide(L)' 'MPKMKTHKGTAKRVKITGTGKVMLRTFNPKRAKRSRAKMYENRENVAAHGTVLKAIRKNMPYAGIASGAGNANAAQD' A
#
# COMPACT_ATOMS: atom_id res chain seq x y z
N MET A 1 -3.10 -29.22 -12.71
CA MET A 1 -1.96 -28.42 -12.21
C MET A 1 -2.48 -27.23 -11.41
N PRO A 2 -2.13 -27.09 -10.13
CA PRO A 2 -2.58 -25.96 -9.32
C PRO A 2 -1.83 -24.68 -9.72
N LYS A 3 -2.57 -23.63 -10.12
CA LYS A 3 -2.03 -22.29 -10.35
C LYS A 3 -2.22 -21.43 -9.10
N MET A 4 -1.26 -20.56 -8.82
CA MET A 4 -1.41 -19.58 -7.75
C MET A 4 -2.58 -18.63 -8.04
N LYS A 5 -3.24 -18.12 -6.99
CA LYS A 5 -4.33 -17.16 -7.12
C LYS A 5 -3.96 -15.86 -6.43
N THR A 6 -4.40 -14.75 -7.01
CA THR A 6 -4.31 -13.44 -6.36
C THR A 6 -5.29 -13.38 -5.21
N HIS A 7 -4.81 -12.99 -4.03
CA HIS A 7 -5.67 -12.72 -2.87
C HIS A 7 -6.55 -11.49 -3.15
N LYS A 8 -7.85 -11.71 -3.38
CA LYS A 8 -8.79 -10.67 -3.78
C LYS A 8 -8.99 -9.58 -2.72
N GLY A 9 -8.83 -9.93 -1.44
CA GLY A 9 -8.89 -8.95 -0.35
C GLY A 9 -7.76 -7.92 -0.42
N THR A 10 -6.54 -8.36 -0.75
CA THR A 10 -5.38 -7.48 -0.93
C THR A 10 -5.52 -6.65 -2.18
N ALA A 11 -5.96 -7.27 -3.29
CA ALA A 11 -6.16 -6.58 -4.57
C ALA A 11 -7.15 -5.42 -4.51
N LYS A 12 -8.19 -5.49 -3.65
CA LYS A 12 -9.17 -4.40 -3.49
C LYS A 12 -8.67 -3.21 -2.67
N ARG A 13 -7.63 -3.39 -1.86
CA ARG A 13 -7.16 -2.40 -0.86
C ARG A 13 -5.90 -1.66 -1.29
N VAL A 14 -5.21 -2.19 -2.29
CA VAL A 14 -3.92 -1.71 -2.77
C VAL A 14 -4.08 -1.12 -4.16
N LYS A 15 -3.52 0.07 -4.37
CA LYS A 15 -3.36 0.64 -5.72
C LYS A 15 -1.91 0.47 -6.16
N ILE A 16 -1.70 -0.05 -7.36
CA ILE A 16 -0.38 -0.13 -7.99
C ILE A 16 -0.30 0.99 -9.02
N THR A 17 0.72 1.84 -8.93
CA THR A 17 0.96 2.91 -9.92
C THR A 17 1.57 2.34 -11.20
N GLY A 18 1.58 3.11 -12.29
CA GLY A 18 2.22 2.69 -13.55
C GLY A 18 3.72 2.36 -13.41
N THR A 19 4.39 2.91 -12.41
CA THR A 19 5.78 2.62 -12.04
C THR A 19 5.94 1.41 -11.11
N GLY A 20 4.86 0.72 -10.76
CA GLY A 20 4.89 -0.46 -9.88
C GLY A 20 5.00 -0.15 -8.39
N LYS A 21 4.83 1.13 -7.97
CA LYS A 21 4.79 1.51 -6.55
C LYS A 21 3.44 1.13 -5.95
N VAL A 22 3.47 0.68 -4.70
CA VAL A 22 2.29 0.21 -3.96
C VAL A 22 1.80 1.32 -3.04
N MET A 23 0.58 1.79 -3.28
CA MET A 23 -0.08 2.84 -2.51
C MET A 23 -1.18 2.22 -1.63
N LEU A 24 -1.14 2.56 -0.35
CA LEU A 24 -2.12 2.14 0.65
C LEU A 24 -3.09 3.27 0.95
N ARG A 25 -4.35 2.90 1.10
CA ARG A 25 -5.41 3.84 1.48
C ARG A 25 -5.39 4.08 2.99
N THR A 26 -5.25 5.33 3.40
CA THR A 26 -5.31 5.79 4.81
C THR A 26 -6.65 6.40 5.19
N PHE A 27 -7.55 6.56 4.21
CA PHE A 27 -8.81 7.26 4.38
C PHE A 27 -9.57 6.80 5.62
N ASN A 28 -9.85 7.76 6.49
CA ASN A 28 -10.48 7.54 7.77
C ASN A 28 -12.01 7.35 7.60
N PRO A 29 -12.67 6.45 8.35
CA PRO A 29 -14.12 6.42 8.37
C PRO A 29 -14.68 7.74 8.91
N LYS A 30 -15.84 8.17 8.40
CA LYS A 30 -16.49 9.45 8.73
C LYS A 30 -16.72 9.68 10.25
N ARG A 31 -16.70 8.62 11.06
CA ARG A 31 -16.99 8.64 12.51
C ARG A 31 -15.75 8.73 13.40
N ALA A 32 -14.54 8.78 12.83
CA ALA A 32 -13.31 8.82 13.63
C ALA A 32 -13.09 10.20 14.27
N LYS A 33 -13.03 10.25 15.61
CA LYS A 33 -12.74 11.47 16.38
C LYS A 33 -11.24 11.75 16.36
N ARG A 34 -10.77 12.55 15.41
CA ARG A 34 -9.37 13.03 15.33
C ARG A 34 -9.33 14.53 15.11
N SER A 35 -8.17 15.14 15.37
CA SER A 35 -7.93 16.55 15.06
C SER A 35 -8.17 16.83 13.57
N ARG A 36 -8.59 18.06 13.27
CA ARG A 36 -8.86 18.51 11.91
C ARG A 36 -7.65 18.32 10.99
N ALA A 37 -6.45 18.69 11.45
CA ALA A 37 -5.20 18.50 10.73
C ALA A 37 -4.98 17.02 10.34
N LYS A 38 -5.16 16.09 11.29
CA LYS A 38 -4.96 14.66 11.01
C LYS A 38 -5.99 14.09 10.04
N MET A 39 -7.21 14.64 10.03
CA MET A 39 -8.23 14.24 9.03
C MET A 39 -7.87 14.70 7.61
N TYR A 40 -7.15 15.81 7.44
CA TYR A 40 -6.67 16.25 6.14
C TYR A 40 -5.49 15.40 5.64
N GLU A 41 -4.53 15.11 6.52
CA GLU A 41 -3.38 14.25 6.20
C GLU A 41 -3.83 12.86 5.71
N ASN A 42 -4.84 12.26 6.36
CA ASN A 42 -5.37 10.95 5.99
C ASN A 42 -6.17 10.92 4.66
N ARG A 43 -6.28 12.03 3.93
CA ARG A 43 -6.91 12.05 2.59
C ARG A 43 -5.97 11.50 1.52
N GLU A 44 -4.67 11.54 1.77
CA GLU A 44 -3.65 11.12 0.82
C GLU A 44 -3.28 9.65 1.00
N ASN A 45 -3.11 8.94 -0.12
CA ASN A 45 -2.59 7.59 -0.07
C ASN A 45 -1.09 7.62 0.20
N VAL A 46 -0.59 6.72 1.04
CA VAL A 46 0.83 6.62 1.39
C VAL A 46 1.47 5.42 0.72
N ALA A 47 2.77 5.54 0.44
CA ALA A 47 3.56 4.43 -0.03
C ALA A 47 3.62 3.31 1.02
N ALA A 48 3.56 2.06 0.56
CA ALA A 48 3.72 0.91 1.45
C ALA A 48 5.14 0.83 1.98
N HIS A 49 5.27 0.61 3.30
CA HIS A 49 6.55 0.31 3.92
C HIS A 49 7.12 -1.03 3.40
N GLY A 50 8.45 -1.16 3.39
CA GLY A 50 9.14 -2.33 2.82
C GLY A 50 8.72 -3.68 3.42
N THR A 51 8.38 -3.72 4.71
CA THR A 51 7.89 -4.94 5.38
C THR A 51 6.52 -5.39 4.86
N VAL A 52 5.57 -4.45 4.77
CA VAL A 52 4.21 -4.70 4.24
C VAL A 52 4.28 -5.09 2.77
N LEU A 53 5.20 -4.49 2.02
CA LEU A 53 5.40 -4.79 0.61
C LEU A 53 5.77 -6.26 0.35
N LYS A 54 6.60 -6.87 1.20
CA LYS A 54 6.95 -8.30 1.11
C LYS A 54 5.69 -9.20 1.20
N ALA A 55 4.80 -8.89 2.14
CA ALA A 55 3.54 -9.61 2.29
C ALA A 55 2.59 -9.40 1.10
N ILE A 56 2.52 -8.18 0.57
CA ILE A 56 1.67 -7.86 -0.59
C ILE A 56 2.13 -8.61 -1.84
N ARG A 57 3.45 -8.72 -2.07
CA ARG A 57 4.01 -9.48 -3.20
C ARG A 57 3.62 -10.95 -3.16
N LYS A 58 3.71 -11.60 -2.00
CA LYS A 58 3.29 -13.00 -1.82
C LYS A 58 1.80 -13.19 -2.12
N ASN A 59 0.98 -12.23 -1.70
CA ASN A 59 -0.47 -12.27 -1.89
C ASN A 59 -0.92 -11.95 -3.32
N MET A 60 -0.08 -11.28 -4.11
CA MET A 60 -0.41 -10.86 -5.47
C MET A 60 0.70 -11.27 -6.46
N PRO A 61 0.82 -12.57 -6.77
CA PRO A 61 1.93 -13.09 -7.57
C PRO A 61 1.96 -12.58 -9.01
N TYR A 62 0.82 -12.14 -9.55
CA TYR A 62 0.70 -11.62 -10.92
C TYR A 62 0.68 -10.09 -10.99
N ALA A 63 0.92 -9.41 -9.87
CA ALA A 63 0.94 -7.96 -9.84
C ALA A 63 2.33 -7.45 -10.26
N GLY A 64 2.37 -6.48 -11.19
CA GLY A 64 3.59 -5.79 -11.64
C GLY A 64 4.18 -4.85 -10.59
N ILE A 65 4.45 -5.36 -9.38
CA ILE A 65 5.02 -4.62 -8.26
C ILE A 65 6.52 -4.53 -8.46
N ALA A 66 7.07 -3.32 -8.48
CA ALA A 66 8.51 -3.12 -8.62
C ALA A 66 9.27 -3.82 -7.48
N SER A 67 10.34 -4.53 -7.81
CA SER A 67 11.19 -5.26 -6.85
C SER A 67 11.99 -4.30 -5.95
N GLY A 68 12.30 -3.09 -6.43
CA GLY A 68 12.92 -2.01 -5.68
C GLY A 68 11.91 -0.94 -5.27
N ALA A 69 11.38 -1.01 -4.05
CA ALA A 69 10.70 0.14 -3.45
C ALA A 69 11.36 0.42 -2.09
N GLY A 70 12.24 1.42 -2.13
CA GLY A 70 12.55 2.39 -1.08
C GLY A 70 12.68 1.86 0.35
N ASN A 71 13.91 1.79 0.83
CA ASN A 71 14.19 1.94 2.25
C ASN A 71 13.56 3.28 2.71
N ALA A 72 12.49 3.22 3.51
CA ALA A 72 11.74 4.40 3.96
C ALA A 72 12.54 5.30 4.93
N ASN A 73 13.79 4.93 5.23
CA ASN A 73 14.70 5.66 6.13
C ASN A 73 15.71 6.57 5.40
N ALA A 74 15.57 6.81 4.09
CA ALA A 74 16.52 7.64 3.33
C ALA A 74 16.16 9.13 3.25
N ALA A 75 15.20 9.61 4.04
CA ALA A 75 14.68 10.99 3.98
C ALA A 75 14.53 11.65 5.37
N GLN A 76 15.28 11.21 6.36
CA GLN A 76 15.40 11.89 7.66
C GLN A 76 16.88 12.22 7.88
N ASP A 77 17.30 13.36 7.33
CA ASP A 77 18.39 14.21 7.81
C ASP A 77 17.84 15.64 7.88
#